data_AF-A0A8J2BBJ9-F1
#
_entry.id   AF-A0A8J2BBJ9-F1
#
_cell.length_a   1.000
_cell.length_b   1.000
_cell.length_c   1.000
_cell.angle_alpha   90.00
_cell.angle_beta   90.00
_cell.angle_gamma   90.00
#
_symmetry.space_group_name_H-M   'P 1'
#
loop_
_entity.id
_entity.type
_entity.pdbx_description
1 polymer ?
#
loop_
_entity_poly.entity_id
_entity_poly.type
_entity_poly.pdbx_seq_one_letter_code
_entity_poly.pdbx_strand_id
1 'polypeptide(L)'
;MNPAALPGDVWSYNRKLFAFDRGMRMRAQHQKQTERKEWVQLYREDINGLCELFTHRMDVYIALNGLALVGVMSLASPFPPPENVASLDHTALALLFYLSLFSAVVFLIFSTWLAIEGSILAHVSGLHMGFQCKQLRDLPTGVEVDRGRARMQDFEETEASQQMRMPFVDRARNFLFGGGEGRSGSAEVGNN
;
A
#
# COMPACT_ATOMS: atom_id res chain seq x y z
N MET A 1 16.15 -26.13 -48.11
CA MET A 1 16.68 -25.33 -46.98
C MET A 1 18.17 -25.22 -47.19
N ASN A 2 18.69 -24.02 -47.50
CA ASN A 2 20.11 -23.80 -47.81
C ASN A 2 20.91 -23.77 -46.50
N PRO A 3 21.86 -24.70 -46.26
CA PRO A 3 22.61 -24.76 -45.00
C PRO A 3 23.80 -23.77 -44.94
N ALA A 4 24.03 -22.95 -45.96
CA ALA A 4 25.12 -21.98 -46.01
C ALA A 4 24.61 -20.56 -45.72
N ALA A 5 24.19 -20.29 -44.48
CA ALA A 5 24.06 -18.91 -44.02
C ALA A 5 25.46 -18.31 -43.93
N LEU A 6 25.76 -17.30 -44.73
CA LEU A 6 27.05 -16.62 -44.69
C LEU A 6 27.27 -16.04 -43.27
N PRO A 7 28.50 -15.99 -42.75
CA PRO A 7 28.79 -15.48 -41.41
C PRO A 7 28.20 -14.08 -41.16
N GLY A 8 28.12 -13.25 -42.20
CA GLY A 8 27.50 -11.93 -42.15
C GLY A 8 25.98 -11.94 -41.91
N ASP A 9 25.26 -12.93 -42.44
CA ASP A 9 23.82 -13.06 -42.23
C ASP A 9 23.51 -13.46 -40.79
N VAL A 10 24.28 -14.40 -40.23
CA VAL A 10 24.14 -14.86 -38.84
C VAL A 10 24.43 -13.72 -37.86
N TRP A 11 25.47 -12.92 -38.13
CA TRP A 11 25.79 -11.73 -37.34
C TRP A 11 24.66 -10.69 -37.37
N SER A 12 24.14 -10.38 -38.57
CA SER A 12 23.05 -9.41 -38.73
C SER A 12 21.76 -9.85 -38.03
N TYR A 13 21.50 -11.16 -38.02
CA TYR A 13 20.36 -11.77 -37.32
C TYR A 13 20.51 -11.62 -35.80
N ASN A 14 21.65 -11.99 -35.23
CA ASN A 14 21.89 -11.91 -33.78
C ASN A 14 21.86 -10.46 -33.28
N ARG A 15 22.38 -9.51 -34.07
CA ARG A 15 22.28 -8.08 -33.75
C ARG A 15 20.83 -7.60 -33.68
N LYS A 16 19.99 -8.01 -34.63
CA LYS A 16 18.55 -7.68 -34.63
C LYS A 16 17.82 -8.33 -33.44
N LEU A 17 18.15 -9.58 -33.13
CA LEU A 17 17.57 -10.30 -32.00
C LEU A 17 17.96 -9.65 -30.67
N PHE A 18 19.23 -9.26 -30.50
CA PHE A 18 19.68 -8.52 -29.32
C PHE A 18 18.95 -7.18 -29.18
N ALA A 19 18.82 -6.41 -30.27
CA ALA A 19 18.08 -5.15 -30.25
C ALA A 19 16.60 -5.36 -29.87
N PHE A 20 15.98 -6.44 -30.35
CA PHE A 20 14.62 -6.82 -29.99
C PHE A 20 14.49 -7.18 -28.50
N ASP A 21 15.36 -8.08 -27.99
CA ASP A 21 15.36 -8.50 -26.59
C ASP A 21 15.58 -7.31 -25.64
N ARG A 22 16.49 -6.40 -25.99
CA ARG A 22 16.73 -5.18 -25.23
C ARG A 22 15.51 -4.25 -25.25
N GLY A 23 14.86 -4.10 -26.41
CA GLY A 23 13.61 -3.35 -26.53
C GLY A 23 12.50 -3.93 -25.63
N MET A 24 12.38 -5.26 -25.55
CA MET A 24 11.43 -5.93 -24.67
C MET A 24 11.75 -5.72 -23.18
N ARG A 25 13.03 -5.78 -22.79
CA ARG A 25 13.44 -5.49 -21.40
C ARG A 25 13.16 -4.04 -20.99
N MET A 26 13.42 -3.09 -21.88
CA MET A 26 13.13 -1.68 -21.63
C MET A 26 11.62 -1.45 -21.45
N ARG A 27 10.79 -2.05 -22.31
CA ARG A 27 9.32 -2.01 -22.16
C ARG A 27 8.87 -2.62 -20.84
N ALA A 28 9.41 -3.77 -20.45
CA ALA A 28 9.10 -4.41 -19.18
C ALA A 28 9.51 -3.54 -17.97
N GLN A 29 10.65 -2.85 -18.04
CA GLN A 29 11.08 -1.91 -17.00
C GLN A 29 10.15 -0.70 -16.92
N HIS A 30 9.75 -0.12 -18.05
CA HIS A 30 8.76 0.96 -18.07
C HIS A 30 7.43 0.51 -17.50
N GLN A 31 6.95 -0.68 -17.85
CA GLN A 31 5.72 -1.23 -17.29
C GLN A 31 5.80 -1.36 -15.77
N LYS A 32 6.90 -1.91 -15.22
CA LYS A 32 7.11 -1.98 -13.77
C LYS A 32 7.11 -0.61 -13.11
N GLN A 33 7.67 0.41 -13.77
CA GLN A 33 7.64 1.79 -13.26
C GLN A 33 6.22 2.36 -13.25
N THR A 34 5.43 2.09 -14.30
CA THR A 34 4.02 2.48 -14.36
C THR A 34 3.21 1.81 -13.26
N GLU A 35 3.34 0.48 -13.11
CA GLU A 35 2.68 -0.28 -12.04
C GLU A 35 3.05 0.28 -10.65
N ARG A 36 4.33 0.60 -10.40
CA ARG A 36 4.75 1.22 -9.13
C ARG A 36 4.05 2.56 -8.87
N LYS A 37 3.88 3.41 -9.89
CA LYS A 37 3.16 4.69 -9.76
C LYS A 37 1.68 4.46 -9.46
N GLU A 38 1.05 3.52 -10.14
CA GLU A 38 -0.35 3.14 -9.89
C GLU A 38 -0.54 2.63 -8.46
N TRP A 39 0.36 1.78 -7.98
CA TRP A 39 0.34 1.30 -6.59
C TRP A 39 0.51 2.41 -5.55
N VAL A 40 1.28 3.44 -5.87
CA VAL A 40 1.44 4.61 -4.98
C VAL A 40 0.17 5.44 -4.96
N GLN A 41 -0.45 5.65 -6.11
CA GLN A 41 -1.71 6.37 -6.21
C GLN A 41 -2.81 5.65 -5.43
N LEU A 42 -2.98 4.35 -5.65
CA LEU A 42 -3.97 3.53 -4.96
C LEU A 42 -3.78 3.58 -3.44
N TYR A 43 -2.53 3.52 -2.99
CA TYR A 43 -2.21 3.60 -1.57
C TYR A 43 -2.56 4.97 -0.95
N ARG A 44 -2.41 6.07 -1.70
CA ARG A 44 -2.83 7.40 -1.23
C ARG A 44 -4.35 7.52 -1.13
N GLU A 45 -5.05 6.98 -2.12
CA GLU A 45 -6.51 6.94 -2.12
C GLU A 45 -7.03 6.13 -0.92
N ASP A 46 -6.40 5.00 -0.61
CA ASP A 46 -6.75 4.17 0.55
C ASP A 46 -6.52 4.89 1.89
N ILE A 47 -5.35 5.52 2.10
CA ILE A 47 -5.09 6.31 3.32
C ILE A 47 -6.15 7.42 3.48
N ASN A 48 -6.40 8.17 2.41
CA ASN A 48 -7.36 9.26 2.46
C ASN A 48 -8.76 8.75 2.77
N GLY A 49 -9.18 7.65 2.13
CA GLY A 49 -10.47 7.01 2.38
C GLY A 49 -10.61 6.51 3.82
N LEU A 50 -9.57 5.89 4.39
CA LEU A 50 -9.57 5.45 5.79
C LEU A 50 -9.65 6.63 6.77
N CYS A 51 -8.89 7.70 6.53
CA CYS A 51 -8.93 8.89 7.36
C CYS A 51 -10.30 9.58 7.29
N GLU A 52 -10.86 9.75 6.09
CA GLU A 52 -12.17 10.36 5.87
C GLU A 52 -13.28 9.54 6.54
N LEU A 53 -13.24 8.20 6.42
CA LEU A 53 -14.19 7.32 7.09
C LEU A 53 -14.11 7.44 8.61
N PHE A 54 -12.90 7.54 9.17
CA PHE A 54 -12.71 7.69 10.60
C PHE A 54 -13.23 9.04 11.10
N THR A 55 -12.88 10.15 10.42
CA THR A 55 -13.37 11.49 10.74
C THR A 55 -14.90 11.53 10.70
N HIS A 56 -15.50 10.98 9.63
CA HIS A 56 -16.95 10.92 9.51
C HIS A 56 -17.61 10.15 10.67
N ARG A 57 -17.01 9.03 11.12
CA ARG A 57 -17.52 8.30 12.29
C ARG A 57 -17.38 9.10 13.58
N MET A 58 -16.26 9.80 13.78
CA MET A 58 -16.07 10.66 14.96
C MET A 58 -17.07 11.82 14.99
N ASP A 59 -17.38 12.42 13.84
CA ASP A 59 -18.40 13.48 13.74
C ASP A 59 -19.79 12.97 14.15
N VAL A 60 -20.15 11.75 13.74
CA VAL A 60 -21.40 11.09 14.17
C VAL A 60 -21.40 10.86 15.69
N TYR A 61 -20.29 10.45 16.30
CA TYR A 61 -20.19 10.31 17.76
C TYR A 61 -20.36 11.65 18.47
N ILE A 62 -19.76 12.72 17.96
CA ILE A 62 -19.91 14.07 18.52
C ILE A 62 -21.38 14.51 18.45
N ALA A 63 -22.05 14.30 17.32
CA ALA A 63 -23.47 14.64 17.15
C ALA A 63 -24.38 13.84 18.09
N LEU A 64 -24.16 12.53 18.22
CA LEU A 64 -24.91 11.66 19.13
C LEU A 64 -24.71 12.06 20.59
N ASN A 65 -23.46 12.34 20.99
CA ASN A 65 -23.14 12.80 22.34
C ASN A 65 -23.76 14.17 22.63
N GLY A 66 -23.78 15.07 21.64
CA GLY A 66 -24.47 16.37 21.74
C GLY A 66 -25.97 16.21 21.98
N LEU A 67 -26.63 15.32 21.25
CA LEU A 67 -28.05 15.02 21.44
C LEU A 67 -28.32 14.40 22.83
N ALA A 68 -27.48 13.45 23.25
CA ALA A 68 -27.57 12.85 24.57
C ALA A 68 -27.40 13.90 25.69
N LEU A 69 -26.48 14.85 25.52
CA LEU A 69 -26.26 15.94 26.47
C LEU A 69 -27.50 16.83 26.59
N VAL A 70 -28.15 17.17 25.48
CA VAL A 70 -29.43 17.91 25.49
C VAL A 70 -30.51 17.13 26.24
N GLY A 71 -30.61 15.81 26.02
CA GLY A 71 -31.53 14.94 26.74
C GLY A 71 -31.29 14.93 28.25
N VAL A 72 -30.03 14.78 28.67
CA VAL A 72 -29.61 14.79 30.08
C VAL A 72 -29.88 16.16 30.72
N MET A 73 -29.61 17.26 30.02
CA MET A 73 -29.91 18.62 30.49
C MET A 73 -31.42 18.88 30.59
N SER A 74 -32.23 18.29 29.70
CA SER A 74 -33.69 18.39 29.76
C SER A 74 -34.25 17.68 31.00
N LEU A 75 -33.64 16.55 31.40
CA LEU A 75 -33.96 15.83 32.64
C LEU A 75 -33.51 16.56 33.92
N ALA A 76 -32.54 17.48 33.80
CA ALA A 76 -32.10 18.31 34.92
C ALA A 76 -33.09 19.45 35.25
N SER A 77 -34.05 19.73 34.35
CA SER A 77 -35.11 20.70 34.60
C SER A 77 -35.88 20.32 35.87
N PRO A 78 -36.12 21.26 36.79
CA PRO A 78 -36.78 20.96 38.05
C PRO A 78 -38.21 20.48 37.79
N PHE A 79 -38.48 19.21 38.08
CA PHE A 79 -39.86 18.77 38.29
C PHE A 79 -40.37 19.48 39.55
N PRO A 80 -41.53 20.16 39.51
CA PRO A 80 -42.12 20.73 40.71
C PRO A 80 -42.32 19.59 41.72
N PRO A 81 -41.78 19.70 42.94
CA PRO A 81 -41.98 18.67 43.94
C PRO A 81 -43.50 18.58 44.22
N PRO A 82 -44.07 17.38 44.35
CA PRO A 82 -45.46 17.24 44.76
C PRO A 82 -45.62 17.93 46.12
N GLU A 83 -46.58 18.85 46.23
CA GLU A 83 -46.77 19.77 47.36
C GLU A 83 -46.94 19.07 48.73
N ASN A 84 -47.04 17.74 48.77
CA ASN A 84 -47.46 16.96 49.93
C ASN A 84 -46.43 15.98 50.50
N VAL A 85 -45.15 16.01 50.10
CA VAL A 85 -44.16 14.98 50.54
C VAL A 85 -42.85 15.59 51.05
N ALA A 86 -42.92 16.29 52.18
CA ALA A 86 -41.77 16.82 52.91
C ALA A 86 -41.15 15.75 53.85
N SER A 87 -40.74 14.59 53.32
CA SER A 87 -39.96 13.60 54.10
C SER A 87 -38.48 13.66 53.75
N LEU A 88 -37.61 13.52 54.76
CA LEU A 88 -36.15 13.57 54.67
C LEU A 88 -35.59 12.60 53.60
N ASP A 89 -36.26 11.46 53.37
CA ASP A 89 -35.90 10.47 52.35
C ASP A 89 -35.97 11.02 50.91
N HIS A 90 -36.87 11.94 50.60
CA HIS A 90 -37.00 12.52 49.25
C HIS A 90 -35.79 13.39 48.88
N THR A 91 -35.19 14.05 49.88
CA THR A 91 -34.02 14.91 49.65
C THR A 91 -32.76 14.11 49.32
N ALA A 92 -32.58 12.94 49.96
CA ALA A 92 -31.44 12.06 49.69
C ALA A 92 -31.53 11.43 48.29
N LEU A 93 -32.72 11.00 47.88
CA LEU A 93 -32.97 10.45 46.54
C LEU A 93 -32.78 11.51 45.45
N ALA A 94 -33.26 12.75 45.69
CA ALA A 94 -33.04 13.86 44.76
C ALA A 94 -31.54 14.17 44.59
N LEU A 95 -30.78 14.19 45.68
CA LEU A 95 -29.33 14.40 45.62
C LEU A 95 -28.65 13.29 44.82
N LEU A 96 -28.99 12.02 45.06
CA LEU A 96 -28.43 10.89 44.31
C LEU A 96 -28.79 10.96 42.82
N PHE A 97 -30.01 11.37 42.49
CA PHE A 97 -30.43 11.64 41.11
C PHE A 97 -29.56 12.72 40.46
N TYR A 98 -29.41 13.90 41.08
CA TYR A 98 -28.56 14.97 40.54
C TYR A 98 -27.08 14.57 40.44
N LEU A 99 -26.57 13.75 41.37
CA LEU A 99 -25.18 13.28 41.35
C LEU A 99 -24.95 12.28 40.20
N SER A 100 -25.91 11.39 39.95
CA SER A 100 -25.89 10.52 38.77
C SER A 100 -25.98 11.30 37.45
N LEU A 101 -26.84 12.32 37.40
CA LEU A 101 -26.99 13.21 36.25
C LEU A 101 -25.70 14.00 35.98
N PHE A 102 -25.07 14.53 37.03
CA PHE A 102 -23.77 15.20 36.95
C PHE A 102 -22.69 14.25 36.41
N SER A 103 -22.64 13.01 36.92
CA SER A 103 -21.67 12.01 36.43
C SER A 103 -21.88 11.68 34.95
N ALA A 104 -23.13 11.61 34.49
CA ALA A 104 -23.46 11.40 33.08
C ALA A 104 -23.02 12.58 32.20
N VAL A 105 -23.19 13.82 32.66
CA VAL A 105 -22.71 15.02 31.94
C VAL A 105 -21.20 15.01 31.81
N VAL A 106 -20.46 14.76 32.90
CA VAL A 106 -18.99 14.70 32.87
C VAL A 106 -18.51 13.60 31.93
N PHE A 107 -19.15 12.42 31.96
CA PHE A 107 -18.83 11.33 31.04
C PHE A 107 -19.06 11.71 29.57
N LEU A 108 -20.17 12.38 29.25
CA LEU A 108 -20.47 12.83 27.88
C LEU A 108 -19.48 13.89 27.40
N ILE A 109 -19.08 14.84 28.25
CA ILE A 109 -18.06 15.85 27.93
C ILE A 109 -16.70 15.18 27.67
N PHE A 110 -16.33 14.19 28.48
CA PHE A 110 -15.08 13.47 28.26
C PHE A 110 -15.13 12.61 26.98
N SER A 111 -16.28 12.02 26.68
CA SER A 111 -16.49 11.26 25.44
C SER A 111 -16.39 12.15 24.19
N THR A 112 -16.99 13.35 24.21
CA THR A 112 -16.84 14.31 23.09
C THR A 112 -15.41 14.81 22.96
N TRP A 113 -14.73 15.08 24.08
CA TRP A 113 -13.32 15.45 24.08
C TRP A 113 -12.45 14.40 23.37
N LEU A 114 -12.61 13.12 23.73
CA LEU A 114 -11.88 12.04 23.10
C LEU A 114 -12.20 11.89 21.61
N ALA A 115 -13.45 12.12 21.19
CA ALA A 115 -13.83 12.07 19.78
C ALA A 115 -13.16 13.20 18.97
N ILE A 116 -13.03 14.40 19.55
CA ILE A 116 -12.32 15.53 18.93
C ILE A 116 -10.83 15.21 18.78
N GLU A 117 -10.18 14.72 19.84
CA GLU A 117 -8.78 14.31 19.80
C GLU A 117 -8.55 13.20 18.77
N GLY A 118 -9.47 12.23 18.69
CA GLY A 118 -9.46 11.18 17.67
C GLY A 118 -9.47 11.76 16.25
N SER A 119 -10.36 12.71 15.98
CA SER A 119 -10.46 13.37 14.67
C SER A 119 -9.16 14.09 14.28
N ILE A 120 -8.57 14.85 15.21
CA ILE A 120 -7.29 15.55 14.99
C ILE A 120 -6.17 14.54 14.70
N LEU A 121 -6.08 13.47 15.48
CA LEU A 121 -5.07 12.42 15.29
C LEU A 121 -5.22 11.71 13.93
N ALA A 122 -6.45 11.47 13.46
CA ALA A 122 -6.69 10.91 12.13
C ALA A 122 -6.15 11.81 11.01
N HIS A 123 -6.39 13.12 11.10
CA HIS A 123 -5.83 14.08 10.13
C HIS A 123 -4.30 14.13 10.16
N VAL A 124 -3.70 14.19 11.36
CA VAL A 124 -2.23 14.24 11.51
C VAL A 124 -1.57 12.96 11.02
N SER A 125 -2.14 11.79 11.34
CA SER A 125 -1.63 10.49 10.91
C SER A 125 -1.74 10.30 9.40
N GLY A 126 -2.86 10.71 8.78
CA GLY A 126 -3.02 10.71 7.32
C GLY A 126 -1.96 11.56 6.61
N LEU A 127 -1.70 12.76 7.12
CA LEU A 127 -0.61 13.61 6.62
C LEU A 127 0.75 12.95 6.78
N HIS A 128 1.04 12.39 7.96
CA HIS A 128 2.31 11.74 8.26
C HIS A 128 2.58 10.55 7.32
N MET A 129 1.59 9.68 7.11
CA MET A 129 1.67 8.56 6.17
C MET A 129 1.85 9.05 4.73
N GLY A 130 1.15 10.14 4.34
CA GLY A 130 1.31 10.77 3.04
C GLY A 130 2.72 11.31 2.78
N PHE A 131 3.38 11.86 3.79
CA PHE A 131 4.77 12.33 3.69
C PHE A 131 5.77 11.16 3.62
N GLN A 132 5.62 10.14 4.49
CA GLN A 132 6.51 8.97 4.47
C GLN A 132 6.48 8.25 3.13
N CYS A 133 5.31 8.13 2.50
CA CYS A 133 5.19 7.42 1.23
C CYS A 133 5.77 8.15 0.03
N LYS A 134 5.82 9.49 0.05
CA LYS A 134 6.54 10.27 -0.96
C LYS A 134 8.05 10.07 -0.87
N GLN A 135 8.58 9.89 0.34
CA GLN A 135 10.01 9.95 0.59
C GLN A 135 10.73 8.61 0.33
N LEU A 136 10.03 7.47 0.42
CA LEU A 136 10.64 6.15 0.32
C LEU A 136 10.44 5.44 -1.03
N ARG A 137 9.49 5.88 -1.87
CA ARG A 137 8.97 5.02 -2.96
C ARG A 137 9.21 5.50 -4.40
N ASP A 138 9.46 6.79 -4.64
CA ASP A 138 9.20 7.38 -5.97
C ASP A 138 10.39 7.91 -6.78
N LEU A 139 11.65 7.76 -6.34
CA LEU A 139 12.77 8.11 -7.21
C LEU A 139 13.46 6.85 -7.74
N PRO A 140 13.20 6.43 -9.00
CA PRO A 140 14.11 5.51 -9.66
C PRO A 140 15.49 6.15 -9.61
N THR A 141 16.44 5.46 -9.00
CA THR A 141 17.80 5.97 -8.91
C THR A 141 18.31 6.16 -10.33
N GLY A 142 19.02 7.25 -10.64
CA GLY A 142 19.56 7.48 -11.99
C GLY A 142 20.32 6.25 -12.53
N VAL A 143 20.98 5.52 -11.62
CA VAL A 143 21.65 4.24 -11.87
C VAL A 143 20.70 3.13 -12.35
N GLU A 144 19.46 3.03 -11.84
CA GLU A 144 18.47 2.07 -12.34
C GLU A 144 17.96 2.43 -13.73
N VAL A 145 17.76 3.72 -13.99
CA VAL A 145 17.35 4.20 -15.32
C VAL A 145 18.48 3.98 -16.33
N ASP A 146 19.72 4.27 -15.94
CA ASP A 146 20.89 4.07 -16.79
C ASP A 146 21.20 2.59 -17.03
N ARG A 147 20.95 1.70 -16.06
CA ARG A 147 20.99 0.23 -16.28
C ARG A 147 19.93 -0.26 -17.26
N GLY A 148 18.82 0.47 -17.40
CA GLY A 148 17.76 0.19 -18.37
C GLY A 148 18.06 0.70 -19.77
N ARG A 149 18.97 1.68 -19.92
CA ARG A 149 19.41 2.19 -21.21
C ARG A 149 20.30 1.15 -21.89
N ALA A 150 19.74 0.44 -22.86
CA ALA A 150 20.52 -0.44 -23.72
C ALA A 150 21.30 0.40 -24.73
N ARG A 151 22.64 0.38 -24.67
CA ARG A 151 23.47 0.93 -25.74
C ARG A 151 23.78 -0.19 -26.72
N MET A 152 23.78 0.10 -28.02
CA MET A 152 24.26 -0.88 -29.00
C MET A 152 25.74 -1.20 -28.81
N GLN A 153 26.49 -0.27 -28.21
CA GLN A 153 27.87 -0.49 -27.80
C GLN A 153 28.02 -1.69 -26.85
N ASP A 154 27.05 -1.92 -25.95
CA ASP A 154 27.07 -3.06 -25.02
C ASP A 154 27.01 -4.41 -25.77
N PHE A 155 26.43 -4.43 -26.98
CA PHE A 155 26.46 -5.64 -27.82
C PHE A 155 27.87 -5.95 -28.26
N GLU A 156 28.62 -4.93 -28.71
CA GLU A 156 29.99 -5.06 -29.23
C GLU A 156 31.00 -5.43 -28.12
N GLU A 157 30.73 -5.00 -26.88
CA GLU A 157 31.55 -5.32 -25.70
C GLU A 157 31.28 -6.72 -25.12
N THR A 158 30.18 -7.38 -25.52
CA THR A 158 29.84 -8.73 -25.04
C THR A 158 30.72 -9.79 -25.75
N GLU A 159 31.14 -10.84 -25.06
CA GLU A 159 31.97 -11.91 -25.66
C GLU A 159 31.34 -12.50 -26.94
N ALA A 160 32.17 -12.75 -27.96
CA ALA A 160 31.76 -13.34 -29.23
C ALA A 160 31.06 -14.71 -29.08
N SER A 161 31.39 -15.45 -28.01
CA SER A 161 30.74 -16.71 -27.63
C SER A 161 29.27 -16.52 -27.22
N GLN A 162 28.94 -15.40 -26.55
CA GLN A 162 27.59 -15.08 -26.09
C GLN A 162 26.76 -14.33 -27.15
N GLN A 163 27.42 -13.70 -28.11
CA GLN A 163 26.79 -13.02 -29.26
C GLN A 163 26.22 -14.00 -30.29
N MET A 164 26.78 -15.22 -30.39
CA MET A 164 26.33 -16.24 -31.35
C MET A 164 25.33 -17.23 -30.74
N ARG A 165 24.13 -16.77 -30.41
CA ARG A 165 23.03 -17.64 -29.98
C ARG A 165 22.26 -18.17 -31.19
N MET A 166 22.50 -19.42 -31.57
CA MET A 166 21.73 -20.09 -32.63
C MET A 166 20.79 -21.16 -32.03
N PRO A 167 19.48 -20.90 -31.92
CA PRO A 167 18.53 -21.78 -31.21
C PRO A 167 18.44 -23.19 -31.82
N PHE A 168 18.81 -23.35 -33.09
CA PHE A 168 18.79 -24.64 -33.78
C PHE A 168 20.09 -25.44 -33.60
N VAL A 169 21.23 -24.78 -33.39
CA VAL A 169 22.53 -25.44 -33.23
C VAL A 169 22.70 -25.99 -31.81
N ASP A 170 22.23 -25.26 -30.79
CA ASP A 170 22.23 -25.78 -29.41
C ASP A 170 21.25 -26.94 -29.24
N ARG A 171 20.09 -26.90 -29.92
CA ARG A 171 19.13 -28.03 -29.92
C ARG A 171 19.68 -29.24 -30.68
N ALA A 172 20.35 -29.04 -31.82
CA ALA A 172 21.00 -30.12 -32.58
C ALA A 172 22.20 -30.70 -31.82
N ARG A 173 23.02 -29.88 -31.15
CA ARG A 173 24.13 -30.35 -30.30
C ARG A 173 23.62 -31.14 -29.11
N ASN A 174 22.60 -30.65 -28.41
CA ASN A 174 22.01 -31.40 -27.28
C ASN A 174 21.29 -32.67 -27.73
N PHE A 175 20.77 -32.72 -28.96
CA PHE A 175 20.17 -33.94 -29.52
C PHE A 175 21.23 -34.94 -30.02
N LEU A 176 22.32 -34.46 -30.63
CA LEU A 176 23.40 -35.30 -31.19
C LEU A 176 24.43 -35.75 -30.15
N PHE A 177 24.70 -34.93 -29.13
CA PHE A 177 25.71 -35.18 -28.09
C PHE A 177 25.12 -35.37 -26.68
N GLY A 178 23.83 -35.06 -26.45
CA GLY A 178 23.16 -35.18 -25.14
C GLY A 178 22.41 -36.49 -24.93
N GLY A 179 22.70 -37.53 -25.72
CA GLY A 179 22.08 -38.85 -25.63
C GLY A 179 22.50 -39.70 -24.41
N GLY A 180 23.29 -39.20 -23.47
CA GLY A 180 23.76 -40.00 -22.36
C GLY A 180 24.49 -39.25 -21.27
N GLU A 181 23.82 -38.38 -20.52
CA GLU A 181 24.21 -38.18 -19.12
C GLU A 181 22.98 -37.91 -18.26
N GLY A 182 22.84 -38.76 -17.25
CA GLY A 182 21.59 -39.00 -16.56
C GLY A 182 21.09 -37.83 -15.75
N ARG A 183 19.76 -37.76 -15.67
CA ARG A 183 19.03 -37.25 -14.53
C ARG A 183 19.51 -38.01 -13.28
N SER A 184 20.59 -37.57 -12.64
CA SER A 184 20.79 -37.83 -11.22
C SER A 184 20.32 -36.60 -10.48
N GLY A 185 19.25 -36.77 -9.71
CA GLY A 185 18.72 -35.73 -8.85
C GLY A 185 19.75 -35.30 -7.81
N SER A 186 19.80 -34.01 -7.56
CA SER A 186 20.09 -33.50 -6.23
C SER A 186 19.14 -32.33 -5.99
N ALA A 187 17.98 -32.72 -5.46
CA ALA A 187 17.29 -31.88 -4.53
C ALA A 187 18.12 -31.90 -3.24
N GLU A 188 18.86 -30.82 -2.99
CA GLU A 188 19.29 -30.40 -1.66
C GLU A 188 19.05 -28.88 -1.62
N VAL A 189 18.04 -28.43 -0.87
CA VAL A 189 18.11 -28.11 0.57
C VAL A 189 18.89 -26.81 0.77
N GLY A 190 18.19 -25.83 1.38
CA GLY A 190 18.44 -24.42 1.25
C GLY A 190 19.55 -23.83 2.12
N ASN A 191 19.68 -22.50 2.02
CA ASN A 191 20.03 -21.67 3.17
C ASN A 191 19.74 -20.18 2.91
N ASN A 192 18.91 -19.64 3.80
CA ASN A 192 18.66 -18.23 4.19
C ASN A 192 18.33 -17.18 3.12
#